data_AF-A0A9Q1ECG1-F1
#
_entry.id   AF-A0A9Q1ECG1-F1
#
_cell.length_a   1.000
_cell.length_b   1.000
_cell.length_c   1.000
_cell.angle_alpha   90.00
_cell.angle_beta   90.00
_cell.angle_gamma   90.00
#
_symmetry.space_group_name_H-M   'P 1'
#
loop_
_entity.id
_entity.type
_entity.pdbx_description
1 polymer ?
#
loop_
_entity_poly.entity_id
_entity_poly.type
_entity_poly.pdbx_seq_one_letter_code
_entity_poly.pdbx_strand_id
1 'polypeptide(L)'
;MQKPVCLISNTTGGKLQVNQEARAILNSIRQPVVVVSIVGLYRTGKSYLMNRLAGKQTGFSLGSTVQSETKGIWMWCVPHPRRDDVTLVLLDTEGLGDVEKGDEKNDTWIFCLAVLLSSTFVYNSMGTINNEAVKSLHYVTELTEHIKVKSTKEKAQDTSFDYVRFFPTFVWAVRDFILDLEIDGKRVTADEYLKNSLKLKNGTSKAVALSNDARECIQNYFPDQKCFVFDPPGSKEKLKVLDQLRDSELDPQFVKQTSAFCSYIFGFSKEKTIKGGITVTGSLLGNLAVMYVEAIRSGSVPCLENAVAALSKIENSTAVEESFALYRRLLGKRVKLPTETEEELSSVHDGCLKEALQLFMKRSFKDEDHKYQTTLMERVKEVYEGKCAENVEISRNRCAALLLQLEKVMSMDPEKSYMKPGGYQRFKADLNVLVKLYKNKPARGVKAEEALRTYLKEKNQLGKFILTADRNLSEQQRRLEEQQAQVERESQRAAAAKEQQRALERRMNDMERSRQENERQLRLKMERDRIAANEENQRVIDQKLRKQRALLEKGYREEAAQMNTKIRHLRNEISYEQEQNQGGICVLS
;
A
#
# COMPACT_ATOMS: atom_id res chain seq x y z
N MET A 1 6.78 7.09 -18.04
CA MET A 1 8.21 7.15 -18.42
C MET A 1 8.37 7.45 -19.90
N GLN A 2 9.47 8.09 -20.33
CA GLN A 2 9.69 8.40 -21.76
C GLN A 2 10.14 7.19 -22.58
N LYS A 3 11.04 6.36 -22.03
CA LYS A 3 11.62 5.15 -22.66
C LYS A 3 11.63 3.97 -21.68
N PRO A 4 11.72 2.72 -22.16
CA PRO A 4 11.94 1.54 -21.31
C PRO A 4 13.29 1.55 -20.61
N VAL A 5 13.38 0.83 -19.49
CA VAL A 5 14.63 0.63 -18.74
C VAL A 5 14.77 -0.84 -18.34
N CYS A 6 15.99 -1.34 -18.27
CA CYS A 6 16.24 -2.70 -17.79
C CYS A 6 15.87 -2.80 -16.30
N LEU A 7 14.93 -3.69 -15.94
CA LEU A 7 14.53 -3.98 -14.57
C LEU A 7 15.40 -5.07 -13.95
N ILE A 8 15.60 -6.17 -14.66
CA ILE A 8 16.42 -7.30 -14.24
C ILE A 8 17.45 -7.54 -15.33
N SER A 9 18.73 -7.32 -15.06
CA SER A 9 19.81 -7.60 -16.01
C SER A 9 20.25 -9.05 -15.90
N ASN A 10 20.50 -9.70 -17.04
CA ASN A 10 21.23 -10.96 -17.13
C ASN A 10 22.70 -10.64 -17.49
N THR A 11 23.60 -10.72 -16.50
CA THR A 11 25.01 -10.34 -16.68
C THR A 11 25.81 -11.41 -17.42
N THR A 12 26.98 -11.06 -17.97
CA THR A 12 27.87 -11.99 -18.70
C THR A 12 28.31 -13.21 -17.88
N GLY A 13 28.22 -13.17 -16.55
CA GLY A 13 28.44 -14.32 -15.67
C GLY A 13 27.20 -15.17 -15.39
N GLY A 14 26.10 -14.99 -16.14
CA GLY A 14 24.82 -15.69 -15.95
C GLY A 14 24.11 -15.32 -14.65
N LYS A 15 24.40 -14.15 -14.06
CA LYS A 15 23.78 -13.71 -12.80
C LYS A 15 22.69 -12.70 -13.08
N LEU A 16 21.48 -12.99 -12.61
CA LEU A 16 20.36 -12.05 -12.59
C LEU A 16 20.57 -10.98 -11.51
N GLN A 17 20.28 -9.73 -11.82
CA GLN A 17 20.40 -8.61 -10.88
C GLN A 17 19.32 -7.56 -11.15
N VAL A 18 18.68 -7.07 -10.09
CA VAL A 18 17.73 -5.95 -10.19
C VAL A 18 18.49 -4.64 -10.38
N ASN A 19 18.07 -3.86 -11.36
CA ASN A 19 18.57 -2.51 -11.58
C ASN A 19 17.99 -1.54 -10.55
N GLN A 20 18.87 -0.83 -9.83
CA GLN A 20 18.47 0.10 -8.78
C GLN A 20 17.75 1.34 -9.32
N GLU A 21 18.09 1.80 -10.53
CA GLU A 21 17.37 2.92 -11.17
C GLU A 21 15.93 2.52 -11.49
N ALA A 22 15.74 1.33 -12.06
CA ALA A 22 14.41 0.78 -12.33
C ALA A 22 13.60 0.62 -11.04
N ARG A 23 14.24 0.11 -9.98
CA ARG A 23 13.62 0.01 -8.66
C ARG A 23 13.21 1.37 -8.10
N ALA A 24 14.04 2.40 -8.23
CA ALA A 24 13.71 3.75 -7.77
C ALA A 24 12.49 4.33 -8.50
N ILE A 25 12.38 4.09 -9.82
CA ILE A 25 11.21 4.46 -10.60
C ILE A 25 9.96 3.76 -10.07
N LEU A 26 10.02 2.44 -9.87
CA LEU A 26 8.91 1.66 -9.31
C LEU A 26 8.51 2.17 -7.91
N ASN A 27 9.49 2.46 -7.04
CA ASN A 27 9.26 3.02 -5.71
C ASN A 27 8.59 4.39 -5.72
N SER A 28 8.67 5.16 -6.80
CA SER A 28 7.96 6.43 -6.92
C SER A 28 6.47 6.27 -7.28
N ILE A 29 6.07 5.10 -7.81
CA ILE A 29 4.71 4.83 -8.26
C ILE A 29 3.89 4.29 -7.08
N ARG A 30 2.99 5.13 -6.56
CA ARG A 30 2.07 4.81 -5.45
C ARG A 30 0.74 4.21 -5.90
N GLN A 31 0.43 4.32 -7.18
CA GLN A 31 -0.79 3.75 -7.76
C GLN A 31 -0.72 2.22 -7.83
N PRO A 32 -1.87 1.52 -7.80
CA PRO A 32 -1.98 0.14 -8.25
C PRO A 32 -1.37 -0.05 -9.63
N VAL A 33 -0.81 -1.24 -9.88
CA VAL A 33 -0.20 -1.58 -11.17
C VAL A 33 -0.92 -2.74 -11.86
N VAL A 34 -1.07 -2.62 -13.17
CA VAL A 34 -1.41 -3.72 -14.07
C VAL A 34 -0.13 -4.11 -14.77
N VAL A 35 0.30 -5.36 -14.60
CA VAL A 35 1.59 -5.81 -15.14
C VAL A 35 1.34 -6.76 -16.29
N VAL A 36 1.82 -6.42 -17.49
CA VAL A 36 1.74 -7.29 -18.67
C VAL A 36 3.16 -7.71 -19.03
N SER A 37 3.44 -9.00 -18.97
CA SER A 37 4.72 -9.55 -19.44
C SER A 37 4.55 -10.27 -20.76
N ILE A 38 5.60 -10.25 -21.60
CA ILE A 38 5.66 -11.05 -22.82
C ILE A 38 6.90 -11.93 -22.83
N VAL A 39 6.72 -13.21 -23.13
CA VAL A 39 7.79 -14.20 -23.20
C VAL A 39 7.64 -15.03 -24.47
N GLY A 40 8.75 -15.50 -25.02
CA GLY A 40 8.75 -16.32 -26.23
C GLY A 40 10.14 -16.39 -26.83
N LEU A 41 10.29 -17.25 -27.85
CA LEU A 41 11.55 -17.43 -28.56
C LEU A 41 12.12 -16.08 -29.03
N TYR A 42 13.44 -16.01 -29.14
CA TYR A 42 14.11 -14.86 -29.74
C TYR A 42 13.57 -14.60 -31.17
N ARG A 43 13.54 -13.32 -31.58
CA ARG A 43 13.11 -12.89 -32.94
C ARG A 43 11.65 -13.15 -33.35
N THR A 44 10.74 -13.22 -32.38
CA THR A 44 9.31 -13.45 -32.65
C THR A 44 8.44 -12.18 -32.60
N GLY A 45 9.05 -10.99 -32.57
CA GLY A 45 8.34 -9.71 -32.57
C GLY A 45 7.65 -9.33 -31.25
N LYS A 46 8.19 -9.77 -30.11
CA LYS A 46 7.69 -9.45 -28.75
C LYS A 46 7.67 -7.95 -28.47
N SER A 47 8.83 -7.29 -28.61
CA SER A 47 9.04 -5.88 -28.35
C SER A 47 8.11 -4.99 -29.18
N TYR A 48 7.73 -5.42 -30.39
CA TYR A 48 6.73 -4.72 -31.22
C TYR A 48 5.38 -4.69 -30.52
N LEU A 49 4.85 -5.83 -30.08
CA LEU A 49 3.56 -5.88 -29.37
C LEU A 49 3.59 -5.05 -28.08
N MET A 50 4.72 -5.04 -27.37
CA MET A 50 4.88 -4.22 -26.17
C MET A 50 4.88 -2.72 -26.47
N ASN A 51 5.53 -2.28 -27.57
CA ASN A 51 5.45 -0.89 -28.02
C ASN A 51 4.01 -0.49 -28.35
N ARG A 52 3.26 -1.36 -29.03
CA ARG A 52 1.84 -1.15 -29.33
C ARG A 52 0.99 -1.02 -28.07
N LEU A 53 1.24 -1.84 -27.04
CA LEU A 53 0.61 -1.69 -25.73
C LEU A 53 0.99 -0.38 -25.02
N ALA A 54 2.19 0.14 -25.23
CA ALA A 54 2.60 1.44 -24.73
C ALA A 54 1.95 2.62 -25.49
N GLY A 55 1.21 2.34 -26.57
CA GLY A 55 0.64 3.36 -27.46
C GLY A 55 1.71 4.10 -28.27
N LYS A 56 2.90 3.50 -28.45
CA LYS A 56 4.01 4.11 -29.20
C LYS A 56 4.50 3.20 -30.32
N GLN A 57 5.07 3.80 -31.37
CA GLN A 57 5.74 3.05 -32.43
C GLN A 57 7.12 2.54 -31.98
N THR A 58 7.85 3.39 -31.24
CA THR A 58 9.20 3.11 -30.75
C THR A 58 9.24 3.12 -29.23
N GLY A 59 10.20 2.38 -28.65
CA GLY A 59 10.33 2.19 -27.22
C GLY A 59 11.31 1.10 -26.87
N PHE A 60 10.81 -0.13 -26.73
CA PHE A 60 11.65 -1.32 -26.66
C PHE A 60 12.31 -1.51 -28.02
N SER A 61 13.63 -1.76 -28.03
CA SER A 61 14.41 -1.91 -29.25
C SER A 61 13.89 -3.10 -30.07
N LEU A 62 13.64 -2.87 -31.37
CA LEU A 62 13.34 -3.94 -32.31
C LEU A 62 14.64 -4.34 -32.99
N GLY A 63 15.10 -5.56 -32.74
CA GLY A 63 16.29 -6.02 -33.42
C GLY A 63 16.01 -6.51 -34.83
N SER A 64 16.88 -6.12 -35.77
CA SER A 64 16.85 -6.54 -37.18
C SER A 64 17.95 -7.54 -37.59
N THR A 65 18.93 -7.76 -36.71
CA THR A 65 20.10 -8.63 -36.95
C THR A 65 19.90 -10.05 -36.39
N VAL A 66 20.96 -10.85 -36.24
CA VAL A 66 20.88 -12.19 -35.62
C VAL A 66 21.09 -12.12 -34.09
N GLN A 67 21.84 -11.13 -33.58
CA GLN A 67 22.23 -10.97 -32.17
C GLN A 67 21.11 -10.52 -31.23
N SER A 68 20.77 -11.27 -30.19
CA SER A 68 19.67 -10.86 -29.30
C SER A 68 19.90 -9.50 -28.62
N GLU A 69 18.93 -8.59 -28.75
CA GLU A 69 19.04 -7.22 -28.23
C GLU A 69 18.56 -7.08 -26.79
N THR A 70 17.41 -7.69 -26.48
CA THR A 70 16.86 -7.66 -25.11
C THR A 70 17.59 -8.69 -24.26
N LYS A 71 18.41 -8.24 -23.31
CA LYS A 71 18.99 -9.06 -22.25
C LYS A 71 18.30 -8.77 -20.92
N GLY A 72 17.90 -9.81 -20.21
CA GLY A 72 17.14 -9.79 -18.96
C GLY A 72 15.65 -9.45 -19.15
N ILE A 73 15.09 -8.71 -18.21
CA ILE A 73 13.70 -8.22 -18.23
C ILE A 73 13.73 -6.70 -18.24
N TRP A 74 13.11 -6.10 -19.26
CA TRP A 74 12.98 -4.66 -19.41
C TRP A 74 11.58 -4.22 -19.04
N MET A 75 11.46 -3.06 -18.40
CA MET A 75 10.18 -2.50 -17.97
C MET A 75 9.90 -1.17 -18.64
N TRP A 76 8.61 -0.90 -18.87
CA TRP A 76 8.12 0.42 -19.24
C TRP A 76 6.82 0.75 -18.51
N CYS A 77 6.87 1.76 -17.64
CA CYS A 77 5.69 2.23 -16.89
C CYS A 77 5.04 3.40 -17.62
N VAL A 78 3.77 3.25 -17.97
CA VAL A 78 2.92 4.23 -18.65
C VAL A 78 1.57 4.35 -17.93
N PRO A 79 0.88 5.50 -18.02
CA PRO A 79 -0.50 5.61 -17.54
C PRO A 79 -1.39 4.56 -18.21
N HIS A 80 -2.32 3.95 -17.48
CA HIS A 80 -3.22 2.97 -18.07
C HIS A 80 -4.22 3.66 -19.01
N PRO A 81 -4.34 3.27 -20.29
CA PRO A 81 -5.13 4.02 -21.29
C PRO A 81 -6.64 4.16 -21.03
N ARG A 82 -7.17 3.37 -20.09
CA ARG A 82 -8.61 3.37 -19.71
C ARG A 82 -8.87 3.64 -18.22
N ARG A 83 -7.82 3.84 -17.40
CA ARG A 83 -7.93 3.97 -15.94
C ARG A 83 -6.87 4.94 -15.43
N ASP A 84 -7.28 6.14 -15.01
CA ASP A 84 -6.33 7.21 -14.66
C ASP A 84 -5.63 6.98 -13.30
N ASP A 85 -6.22 6.16 -12.44
CA ASP A 85 -5.74 5.83 -11.10
C ASP A 85 -4.80 4.61 -11.07
N VAL A 86 -4.52 4.00 -12.24
CA VAL A 86 -3.72 2.77 -12.38
C VAL A 86 -2.55 3.00 -13.33
N THR A 87 -1.39 2.43 -13.00
CA THR A 87 -0.22 2.41 -13.90
C THR A 87 -0.15 1.08 -14.65
N LEU A 88 0.04 1.13 -15.97
CA LEU A 88 0.36 -0.03 -16.80
C LEU A 88 1.88 -0.24 -16.83
N VAL A 89 2.33 -1.40 -16.38
CA VAL A 89 3.73 -1.82 -16.39
C VAL A 89 3.91 -2.91 -17.44
N LEU A 90 4.72 -2.61 -18.43
CA LEU A 90 5.03 -3.49 -19.55
C LEU A 90 6.37 -4.16 -19.31
N LEU A 91 6.43 -5.50 -19.28
CA LEU A 91 7.64 -6.28 -19.10
C LEU A 91 8.00 -7.03 -20.39
N ASP A 92 9.02 -6.58 -21.10
CA ASP A 92 9.57 -7.25 -22.27
C ASP A 92 10.77 -8.12 -21.85
N THR A 93 10.75 -9.40 -22.20
CA THR A 93 11.81 -10.32 -21.78
C THR A 93 12.79 -10.63 -22.89
N GLU A 94 13.98 -11.01 -22.47
CA GLU A 94 14.93 -11.77 -23.25
C GLU A 94 14.26 -12.93 -24.00
N GLY A 95 14.73 -13.17 -25.23
CA GLY A 95 14.24 -14.28 -26.03
C GLY A 95 14.83 -15.60 -25.58
N LEU A 96 13.95 -16.59 -25.38
CA LEU A 96 14.32 -17.96 -25.00
C LEU A 96 15.07 -18.66 -26.15
N GLY A 97 16.03 -19.52 -25.81
CA GLY A 97 16.74 -20.38 -26.77
C GLY A 97 17.73 -19.65 -27.68
N ASP A 98 18.30 -18.54 -27.21
CA ASP A 98 19.33 -17.80 -27.94
C ASP A 98 20.65 -18.58 -27.97
N VAL A 99 21.09 -18.96 -29.18
CA VAL A 99 22.25 -19.86 -29.42
C VAL A 99 23.58 -19.25 -28.94
N GLU A 100 23.68 -17.92 -28.84
CA GLU A 100 24.86 -17.26 -28.27
C GLU A 100 24.96 -17.41 -26.75
N LYS A 101 23.93 -17.99 -26.09
CA LYS A 101 23.89 -18.22 -24.65
C LYS A 101 24.07 -19.71 -24.36
N GLY A 102 25.10 -20.03 -23.60
CA GLY A 102 25.33 -21.38 -23.09
C GLY A 102 24.60 -21.70 -21.79
N ASP A 103 23.57 -20.93 -21.38
CA ASP A 103 22.96 -21.05 -20.04
C ASP A 103 21.42 -21.11 -20.06
N GLU A 104 20.89 -22.29 -20.34
CA GLU A 104 19.44 -22.60 -20.34
C GLU A 104 18.77 -22.33 -18.97
N LYS A 105 19.52 -22.29 -17.86
CA LYS A 105 18.94 -22.08 -16.52
C LYS A 105 18.37 -20.67 -16.37
N ASN A 106 18.99 -19.68 -17.00
CA ASN A 106 18.51 -18.30 -16.92
C ASN A 106 17.23 -18.10 -17.71
N ASP A 107 17.02 -18.84 -18.80
CA ASP A 107 15.76 -18.82 -19.56
C ASP A 107 14.58 -19.29 -18.69
N THR A 108 14.75 -20.38 -17.94
CA THR A 108 13.74 -20.85 -16.97
C THR A 108 13.44 -19.80 -15.90
N TRP A 109 14.46 -19.13 -15.36
CA TRP A 109 14.25 -18.09 -14.34
C TRP A 109 13.58 -16.82 -14.89
N ILE A 110 13.94 -16.38 -16.10
CA ILE A 110 13.29 -15.25 -16.76
C ILE A 110 11.81 -15.57 -17.02
N PHE A 111 11.50 -16.79 -17.45
CA PHE A 111 10.14 -17.28 -17.60
C PHE A 111 9.38 -17.24 -16.27
N CYS A 112 9.96 -17.80 -15.20
CA CYS A 112 9.34 -17.82 -13.86
C CYS A 112 9.09 -16.40 -13.32
N LEU A 113 10.07 -15.50 -13.44
CA LEU A 113 9.95 -14.11 -13.00
C LEU A 113 8.86 -13.36 -13.79
N ALA A 114 8.76 -13.59 -15.10
CA ALA A 114 7.72 -13.00 -15.93
C ALA A 114 6.31 -13.46 -15.53
N VAL A 115 6.14 -14.71 -15.11
CA VAL A 115 4.87 -15.22 -14.55
C VAL A 115 4.59 -14.59 -13.19
N LEU A 116 5.56 -14.63 -12.27
CA LEU A 116 5.41 -14.15 -10.89
C LEU A 116 5.07 -12.66 -10.80
N LEU A 117 5.71 -11.84 -11.64
CA LEU A 117 5.54 -10.38 -11.60
C LEU A 117 4.30 -9.89 -12.34
N SER A 118 3.72 -10.69 -13.26
CA SER A 118 2.65 -10.23 -14.15
C SER A 118 1.24 -10.46 -13.61
N SER A 119 0.30 -9.62 -14.07
CA SER A 119 -1.15 -9.82 -14.03
C SER A 119 -1.66 -10.53 -15.28
N THR A 120 -0.98 -10.31 -16.41
CA THR A 120 -1.26 -10.96 -17.70
C THR A 120 0.06 -11.38 -18.32
N PHE A 121 0.16 -12.66 -18.66
CA PHE A 121 1.32 -13.28 -19.25
C PHE A 121 1.04 -13.61 -20.70
N VAL A 122 1.79 -12.98 -21.60
CA VAL A 122 1.68 -13.17 -23.04
C VAL A 122 2.77 -14.13 -23.49
N TYR A 123 2.38 -15.32 -23.94
CA TYR A 123 3.29 -16.23 -24.60
C TYR A 123 3.24 -15.99 -26.11
N ASN A 124 4.38 -15.61 -26.71
CA ASN A 124 4.50 -15.22 -28.10
C ASN A 124 5.28 -16.26 -28.90
N SER A 125 4.66 -16.83 -29.93
CA SER A 125 5.25 -17.85 -30.81
C SER A 125 4.97 -17.53 -32.28
N MET A 126 5.75 -18.10 -33.19
CA MET A 126 5.55 -17.98 -34.65
C MET A 126 4.84 -19.21 -35.20
N GLY A 127 4.11 -19.05 -36.30
CA GLY A 127 3.49 -20.14 -37.05
C GLY A 127 2.21 -20.65 -36.39
N THR A 128 2.21 -21.90 -35.94
CA THR A 128 1.01 -22.59 -35.45
C THR A 128 1.23 -23.21 -34.08
N ILE A 129 0.15 -23.50 -33.35
CA ILE A 129 0.20 -24.26 -32.09
C ILE A 129 0.28 -25.75 -32.42
N ASN A 130 1.45 -26.19 -32.85
CA ASN A 130 1.74 -27.61 -33.09
C ASN A 130 2.28 -28.28 -31.81
N ASN A 131 2.57 -29.58 -31.86
CA ASN A 131 3.10 -30.29 -30.68
C ASN A 131 4.46 -29.79 -30.22
N GLU A 132 5.28 -29.28 -31.15
CA GLU A 132 6.59 -28.72 -30.81
C GLU A 132 6.41 -27.41 -30.05
N ALA A 133 5.52 -26.51 -30.49
CA ALA A 133 5.19 -25.28 -29.79
C ALA A 133 4.67 -25.53 -28.37
N VAL A 134 3.85 -26.58 -28.17
CA VAL A 134 3.41 -26.99 -26.83
C VAL A 134 4.56 -27.60 -26.02
N LYS A 135 5.47 -28.38 -26.63
CA LYS A 135 6.66 -28.89 -25.94
C LYS A 135 7.66 -27.79 -25.60
N SER A 136 7.76 -26.74 -26.41
CA SER A 136 8.55 -25.54 -26.12
C SER A 136 8.04 -24.77 -24.89
N LEU A 137 6.84 -25.09 -24.40
CA LEU A 137 6.31 -24.66 -23.10
C LEU A 137 6.71 -25.59 -21.95
N HIS A 138 7.76 -26.41 -22.07
CA HIS A 138 8.31 -27.17 -20.94
C HIS A 138 8.69 -26.27 -19.74
N TYR A 139 9.01 -25.00 -19.96
CA TYR A 139 9.16 -24.02 -18.88
C TYR A 139 7.91 -23.93 -17.98
N VAL A 140 6.72 -24.16 -18.53
CA VAL A 140 5.46 -24.20 -17.78
C VAL A 140 5.38 -25.44 -16.87
N THR A 141 5.87 -26.59 -17.33
CA THR A 141 5.90 -27.81 -16.51
C THR A 141 6.90 -27.67 -15.34
N GLU A 142 7.99 -26.93 -15.56
CA GLU A 142 9.01 -26.65 -14.54
C GLU A 142 8.59 -25.59 -13.51
N LEU A 143 7.49 -24.86 -13.72
CA LEU A 143 7.04 -23.80 -12.80
C LEU A 143 6.83 -24.32 -11.38
N THR A 144 6.40 -25.57 -11.20
CA THR A 144 6.17 -26.15 -9.87
C THR A 144 7.47 -26.50 -9.14
N GLU A 145 8.55 -26.71 -9.88
CA GLU A 145 9.89 -26.93 -9.32
C GLU A 145 10.55 -25.58 -8.97
N HIS A 146 10.20 -24.53 -9.71
CA HIS A 146 10.82 -23.20 -9.66
C HIS A 146 9.96 -22.11 -8.99
N ILE A 147 8.78 -22.46 -8.47
CA ILE A 147 7.92 -21.56 -7.69
C ILE A 147 7.31 -22.34 -6.53
N LYS A 148 7.44 -21.80 -5.31
CA LYS A 148 6.76 -22.32 -4.12
C LYS A 148 5.62 -21.40 -3.71
N VAL A 149 4.46 -21.97 -3.39
CA VAL A 149 3.37 -21.17 -2.82
C VAL A 149 3.40 -21.14 -1.29
N LYS A 150 3.67 -22.28 -0.65
CA LYS A 150 3.75 -22.45 0.81
C LYS A 150 5.19 -22.69 1.27
N SER A 151 5.51 -22.21 2.46
CA SER A 151 6.85 -22.32 3.07
C SER A 151 7.14 -23.69 3.70
N THR A 152 6.12 -24.42 4.15
CA THR A 152 6.22 -25.73 4.80
C THR A 152 6.03 -26.91 3.83
N LYS A 153 6.80 -27.99 4.03
CA LYS A 153 6.68 -29.27 3.31
C LYS A 153 5.57 -30.16 3.90
N GLU A 154 4.38 -29.62 4.13
CA GLU A 154 3.25 -30.52 4.40
C GLU A 154 2.96 -31.36 3.15
N LYS A 155 2.70 -32.66 3.33
CA LYS A 155 2.52 -33.63 2.25
C LYS A 155 1.67 -33.01 1.15
N ALA A 156 2.14 -33.10 -0.09
CA ALA A 156 1.53 -32.57 -1.29
C ALA A 156 0.07 -33.04 -1.46
N GLN A 157 -0.85 -32.41 -0.74
CA GLN A 157 -2.26 -32.36 -1.09
C GLN A 157 -2.40 -31.21 -2.08
N ASP A 158 -2.50 -31.60 -3.35
CA ASP A 158 -2.86 -30.81 -4.54
C ASP A 158 -2.76 -29.28 -4.40
N THR A 159 -1.52 -28.77 -4.38
CA THR A 159 -1.18 -27.34 -4.32
C THR A 159 -1.59 -26.57 -5.58
N SER A 160 -2.15 -27.24 -6.60
CA SER A 160 -2.66 -26.63 -7.85
C SER A 160 -3.64 -25.49 -7.59
N PHE A 161 -4.38 -25.53 -6.48
CA PHE A 161 -5.29 -24.47 -6.07
C PHE A 161 -4.59 -23.14 -5.79
N ASP A 162 -3.47 -23.16 -5.07
CA ASP A 162 -2.82 -21.93 -4.65
C ASP A 162 -2.22 -21.20 -5.86
N TYR A 163 -1.78 -21.93 -6.90
CA TYR A 163 -1.24 -21.33 -8.12
C TYR A 163 -2.32 -20.58 -8.91
N VAL A 164 -3.54 -21.12 -9.03
CA VAL A 164 -4.69 -20.51 -9.74
C VAL A 164 -5.02 -19.11 -9.22
N ARG A 165 -4.84 -18.87 -7.91
CA ARG A 165 -5.11 -17.56 -7.27
C ARG A 165 -4.12 -16.47 -7.69
N PHE A 166 -2.87 -16.82 -7.99
CA PHE A 166 -1.80 -15.83 -8.14
C PHE A 166 -1.18 -15.79 -9.53
N PHE A 167 -1.51 -16.79 -10.36
CA PHE A 167 -1.03 -16.85 -11.72
C PHE A 167 -1.77 -15.86 -12.60
N PRO A 168 -1.07 -15.24 -13.55
CA PRO A 168 -1.63 -14.23 -14.44
C PRO A 168 -2.67 -14.85 -15.40
N THR A 169 -3.46 -14.01 -16.05
CA THR A 169 -4.20 -14.44 -17.25
C THR A 169 -3.21 -14.84 -18.33
N PHE A 170 -3.41 -15.99 -18.97
CA PHE A 170 -2.55 -16.46 -20.06
C PHE A 170 -3.09 -16.03 -21.42
N VAL A 171 -2.24 -15.41 -22.22
CA VAL A 171 -2.56 -14.98 -23.58
C VAL A 171 -1.55 -15.61 -24.52
N TRP A 172 -2.00 -16.44 -25.46
CA TRP A 172 -1.14 -16.95 -26.53
C TRP A 172 -1.24 -16.02 -27.75
N ALA A 173 -0.14 -15.35 -28.08
CA ALA A 173 0.02 -14.54 -29.28
C ALA A 173 0.74 -15.37 -30.36
N VAL A 174 -0.01 -15.82 -31.37
CA VAL A 174 0.49 -16.64 -32.48
C VAL A 174 0.74 -15.76 -33.69
N ARG A 175 2.01 -15.54 -34.03
CA ARG A 175 2.49 -14.65 -35.07
C ARG A 175 2.64 -15.36 -36.40
N ASP A 176 2.53 -14.62 -37.49
CA ASP A 176 2.63 -15.12 -38.88
C ASP A 176 1.71 -16.31 -39.13
N PHE A 177 0.47 -16.21 -38.64
CA PHE A 177 -0.55 -17.24 -38.82
C PHE A 177 -1.11 -17.16 -40.24
N ILE A 178 -0.91 -18.23 -41.01
CA ILE A 178 -1.28 -18.31 -42.44
C ILE A 178 -2.40 -19.32 -42.72
N LEU A 179 -2.94 -19.96 -41.68
CA LEU A 179 -3.98 -20.98 -41.82
C LEU A 179 -5.37 -20.37 -41.67
N ASP A 180 -6.36 -20.97 -42.33
CA ASP A 180 -7.76 -20.69 -42.00
C ASP A 180 -8.10 -21.29 -40.64
N LEU A 181 -8.79 -20.52 -39.80
CA LEU A 181 -9.29 -20.98 -38.51
C LEU A 181 -10.50 -21.89 -38.71
N GLU A 182 -10.25 -23.11 -39.17
CA GLU A 182 -11.27 -24.14 -39.38
C GLU A 182 -10.89 -25.45 -38.68
N ILE A 183 -11.89 -26.08 -38.05
CA ILE A 183 -11.77 -27.41 -37.44
C ILE A 183 -12.96 -28.23 -37.94
N ASP A 184 -12.70 -29.40 -38.52
CA ASP A 184 -13.71 -30.29 -39.10
C ASP A 184 -14.65 -29.58 -40.10
N GLY A 185 -14.08 -28.69 -40.94
CA GLY A 185 -14.81 -27.91 -41.94
C GLY A 185 -15.70 -26.80 -41.36
N LYS A 186 -15.58 -26.51 -40.06
CA LYS A 186 -16.32 -25.43 -39.39
C LYS A 186 -15.37 -24.30 -39.00
N ARG A 187 -15.75 -23.07 -39.31
CA ARG A 187 -15.03 -21.88 -38.87
C ARG A 187 -15.06 -21.77 -37.34
N VAL A 188 -13.89 -21.56 -36.75
CA VAL A 188 -13.71 -21.42 -35.31
C VAL A 188 -13.04 -20.09 -34.97
N THR A 189 -13.15 -19.69 -33.72
CA THR A 189 -12.42 -18.55 -33.15
C THR A 189 -10.99 -18.96 -32.77
N ALA A 190 -10.09 -17.98 -32.62
CA ALA A 190 -8.73 -18.23 -32.14
C ALA A 190 -8.72 -18.91 -30.74
N ASP A 191 -9.69 -18.58 -29.88
CA ASP A 191 -9.84 -19.19 -28.55
C ASP A 191 -10.26 -20.67 -28.66
N GLU A 192 -11.16 -21.00 -29.59
CA GLU A 192 -11.54 -22.39 -29.87
C GLU A 192 -10.38 -23.18 -30.48
N TYR A 193 -9.58 -22.54 -31.35
CA TYR A 193 -8.34 -23.12 -31.86
C TYR A 193 -7.37 -23.46 -30.72
N LEU A 194 -7.12 -22.53 -29.79
CA LEU A 194 -6.28 -22.79 -28.61
C LEU A 194 -6.83 -23.94 -27.75
N LYS A 195 -8.13 -23.91 -27.46
CA LYS A 195 -8.79 -24.98 -26.68
C LYS A 195 -8.64 -26.35 -27.36
N ASN A 196 -8.69 -26.39 -28.69
CA ASN A 196 -8.48 -27.63 -29.44
C ASN A 196 -7.03 -28.10 -29.36
N SER A 197 -6.05 -27.21 -29.53
CA SER A 197 -4.62 -27.52 -29.47
C SER A 197 -4.17 -27.99 -28.07
N LEU A 198 -4.86 -27.54 -27.02
CA LEU A 198 -4.64 -27.96 -25.64
C LEU A 198 -5.41 -29.21 -25.23
N LYS A 199 -6.22 -29.85 -26.10
CA LYS A 199 -6.87 -31.13 -25.77
C LYS A 199 -5.82 -32.19 -25.44
N LEU A 200 -6.05 -32.94 -24.36
CA LEU A 200 -5.20 -34.07 -23.99
C LEU A 200 -5.30 -35.15 -25.06
N LYS A 201 -4.17 -35.79 -25.32
CA LYS A 201 -4.08 -36.89 -26.28
C LYS A 201 -4.28 -38.21 -25.56
N ASN A 202 -5.01 -39.12 -26.21
CA ASN A 202 -5.19 -40.48 -25.73
C ASN A 202 -3.90 -41.30 -25.95
N GLY A 203 -3.59 -42.19 -25.01
CA GLY A 203 -2.44 -43.09 -25.07
C GLY A 203 -1.56 -43.02 -23.82
N THR A 204 -0.78 -44.07 -23.58
CA THR A 204 0.06 -44.23 -22.38
C THR A 204 1.57 -44.16 -22.66
N SER A 205 1.96 -43.79 -23.89
CA SER A 205 3.38 -43.70 -24.24
C SER A 205 4.06 -42.50 -23.55
N LYS A 206 5.37 -42.59 -23.29
CA LYS A 206 6.14 -41.49 -22.68
C LYS A 206 6.02 -40.18 -23.46
N ALA A 207 5.96 -40.24 -24.79
CA ALA A 207 5.80 -39.07 -25.64
C ALA A 207 4.40 -38.43 -25.52
N VAL A 208 3.36 -39.24 -25.28
CA VAL A 208 2.01 -38.75 -25.00
C VAL A 208 1.93 -38.14 -23.61
N ALA A 209 2.53 -38.80 -22.60
CA ALA A 209 2.61 -38.28 -21.23
C ALA A 209 3.28 -36.89 -21.18
N LEU A 210 4.51 -36.75 -21.67
CA LEU A 210 5.23 -35.46 -21.74
C LEU A 210 4.44 -34.37 -22.47
N SER A 211 3.72 -34.76 -23.53
CA SER A 211 2.93 -33.81 -24.31
C SER A 211 1.63 -33.41 -23.58
N ASN A 212 1.06 -34.28 -22.76
CA ASN A 212 -0.09 -34.00 -21.93
C ASN A 212 0.30 -33.18 -20.69
N ASP A 213 1.48 -33.41 -20.10
CA ASP A 213 1.96 -32.66 -18.93
C ASP A 213 1.94 -31.14 -19.17
N ALA A 214 2.50 -30.69 -20.29
CA ALA A 214 2.50 -29.26 -20.66
C ALA A 214 1.07 -28.71 -20.84
N ARG A 215 0.17 -29.50 -21.46
CA ARG A 215 -1.23 -29.10 -21.66
C ARG A 215 -1.98 -29.01 -20.34
N GLU A 216 -1.80 -29.98 -19.46
CA GLU A 216 -2.40 -29.99 -18.13
C GLU A 216 -1.91 -28.82 -17.30
N CYS A 217 -0.61 -28.53 -17.31
CA CYS A 217 -0.04 -27.40 -16.59
C CYS A 217 -0.65 -26.08 -17.07
N ILE A 218 -0.76 -25.86 -18.38
CA ILE A 218 -1.38 -24.65 -18.93
C ILE A 218 -2.85 -24.56 -18.48
N GLN A 219 -3.62 -25.65 -18.58
CA GLN A 219 -5.03 -25.70 -18.19
C GLN A 219 -5.28 -25.60 -16.68
N ASN A 220 -4.31 -25.97 -15.86
CA ASN A 220 -4.44 -26.00 -14.41
C ASN A 220 -3.91 -24.73 -13.75
N TYR A 221 -2.81 -24.16 -14.24
CA TYR A 221 -2.19 -22.96 -13.66
C TYR A 221 -2.75 -21.67 -14.23
N PHE A 222 -3.18 -21.70 -15.51
CA PHE A 222 -3.74 -20.54 -16.19
C PHE A 222 -5.19 -20.80 -16.56
N PRO A 223 -6.13 -20.56 -15.65
CA PRO A 223 -7.52 -20.88 -15.87
C PRO A 223 -8.23 -19.92 -16.86
N ASP A 224 -7.80 -18.66 -16.90
CA ASP A 224 -8.24 -17.69 -17.90
C ASP A 224 -7.24 -17.69 -19.05
N GLN A 225 -7.66 -18.22 -20.19
CA GLN A 225 -6.84 -18.37 -21.39
C GLN A 225 -7.45 -17.58 -22.54
N LYS A 226 -6.61 -16.88 -23.28
CA LYS A 226 -6.98 -16.13 -24.48
C LYS A 226 -6.00 -16.44 -25.60
N CYS A 227 -6.48 -16.44 -26.84
CA CYS A 227 -5.66 -16.61 -28.02
C CYS A 227 -5.86 -15.44 -28.99
N PHE A 228 -4.76 -14.98 -29.57
CA PHE A 228 -4.75 -14.07 -30.71
C PHE A 228 -3.85 -14.66 -31.79
N VAL A 229 -4.39 -14.71 -33.02
CA VAL A 229 -3.60 -14.98 -34.22
C VAL A 229 -3.32 -13.65 -34.92
N PHE A 230 -2.11 -13.53 -35.44
CA PHE A 230 -1.65 -12.36 -36.17
C PHE A 230 -1.15 -12.79 -37.53
N ASP A 231 -1.70 -12.18 -38.56
CA ASP A 231 -1.24 -12.36 -39.93
C ASP A 231 0.18 -11.75 -40.08
N PRO A 232 0.97 -12.15 -41.08
CA PRO A 232 2.24 -11.50 -41.34
C PRO A 232 2.05 -9.99 -41.54
N PRO A 233 2.84 -9.13 -40.86
CA PRO A 233 2.61 -7.68 -40.89
C PRO A 233 2.94 -7.03 -42.25
N GLY A 234 3.62 -7.74 -43.14
CA GLY A 234 4.00 -7.27 -44.47
C GLY A 234 5.05 -8.17 -45.12
N SER A 235 5.67 -7.67 -46.20
CA SER A 235 6.75 -8.40 -46.89
C SER A 235 8.03 -8.50 -46.05
N LYS A 236 8.96 -9.37 -46.47
CA LYS A 236 10.24 -9.60 -45.76
C LYS A 236 11.09 -8.33 -45.63
N GLU A 237 11.02 -7.43 -46.60
CA GLU A 237 11.73 -6.15 -46.62
C GLU A 237 11.15 -5.21 -45.56
N LYS A 238 9.82 -5.17 -45.44
CA LYS A 238 9.11 -4.38 -44.43
C LYS A 238 9.40 -4.84 -43.01
N LEU A 239 9.57 -6.15 -42.80
CA LEU A 239 9.91 -6.72 -41.48
C LEU A 239 11.22 -6.15 -40.89
N LYS A 240 12.18 -5.75 -41.72
CA LYS A 240 13.48 -5.22 -41.27
C LYS A 240 13.39 -3.81 -40.69
N VAL A 241 12.34 -3.07 -41.03
CA VAL A 241 12.13 -1.65 -40.68
C VAL A 241 10.77 -1.44 -40.02
N LEU A 242 10.24 -2.49 -39.38
CA LEU A 242 8.87 -2.52 -38.83
C LEU A 242 8.59 -1.39 -37.81
N ASP A 243 9.62 -0.91 -37.13
CA ASP A 243 9.57 0.24 -36.20
C ASP A 243 9.41 1.60 -36.89
N GLN A 244 9.71 1.68 -38.19
CA GLN A 244 9.62 2.90 -38.99
C GLN A 244 8.34 2.98 -39.82
N LEU A 245 7.60 1.88 -39.94
CA LEU A 245 6.39 1.79 -40.74
C LEU A 245 5.17 2.35 -39.99
N ARG A 246 4.35 3.12 -40.70
CA ARG A 246 3.03 3.53 -40.19
C ARG A 246 2.02 2.40 -40.37
N ASP A 247 0.95 2.45 -39.60
CA ASP A 247 -0.14 1.45 -39.66
C ASP A 247 -0.73 1.31 -41.08
N SER A 248 -0.77 2.40 -41.87
CA SER A 248 -1.23 2.38 -43.26
C SER A 248 -0.30 1.60 -44.21
N GLU A 249 0.92 1.31 -43.79
CA GLU A 249 1.94 0.60 -44.59
C GLU A 249 2.05 -0.88 -44.23
N LEU A 250 1.37 -1.29 -43.15
CA LEU A 250 1.26 -2.68 -42.70
C LEU A 250 0.04 -3.36 -43.29
N ASP A 251 -0.01 -4.68 -43.18
CA ASP A 251 -1.21 -5.43 -43.51
C ASP A 251 -2.42 -4.94 -42.67
N PRO A 252 -3.56 -4.58 -43.30
CA PRO A 252 -4.71 -4.04 -42.57
C PRO A 252 -5.31 -5.00 -41.54
N GLN A 253 -5.27 -6.30 -41.82
CA GLN A 253 -5.79 -7.33 -40.93
C GLN A 253 -4.85 -7.51 -39.73
N PHE A 254 -3.53 -7.48 -39.94
CA PHE A 254 -2.54 -7.43 -38.85
C PHE A 254 -2.74 -6.22 -37.92
N VAL A 255 -2.97 -5.03 -38.47
CA VAL A 255 -3.25 -3.82 -37.67
C VAL A 255 -4.53 -3.98 -36.85
N LYS A 256 -5.59 -4.53 -37.46
CA LYS A 256 -6.86 -4.80 -36.78
C LYS A 256 -6.69 -5.82 -35.64
N GLN A 257 -5.96 -6.91 -35.88
CA GLN A 257 -5.65 -7.93 -34.88
C GLN A 257 -4.83 -7.35 -33.72
N THR A 258 -3.83 -6.52 -34.03
CA THR A 258 -3.01 -5.78 -33.05
C THR A 258 -3.86 -4.85 -32.19
N SER A 259 -4.75 -4.05 -32.79
CA SER A 259 -5.66 -3.18 -32.04
C SER A 259 -6.65 -3.98 -31.18
N ALA A 260 -7.12 -5.13 -31.65
CA ALA A 260 -7.99 -6.02 -30.87
C ALA A 260 -7.25 -6.62 -29.67
N PHE A 261 -5.99 -7.04 -29.85
CA PHE A 261 -5.11 -7.50 -28.78
C PHE A 261 -4.91 -6.40 -27.73
N CYS A 262 -4.49 -5.20 -28.12
CA CYS A 262 -4.29 -4.09 -27.18
C CYS A 262 -5.60 -3.74 -26.45
N SER A 263 -6.72 -3.67 -27.17
CA SER A 263 -8.04 -3.39 -26.59
C SER A 263 -8.49 -4.43 -25.56
N TYR A 264 -8.15 -5.70 -25.78
CA TYR A 264 -8.40 -6.76 -24.83
C TYR A 264 -7.54 -6.59 -23.58
N ILE A 265 -6.22 -6.39 -23.73
CA ILE A 265 -5.31 -6.19 -22.60
C ILE A 265 -5.75 -4.99 -21.74
N PHE A 266 -6.05 -3.85 -22.36
CA PHE A 266 -6.52 -2.67 -21.62
C PHE A 266 -7.90 -2.84 -20.95
N GLY A 267 -8.72 -3.77 -21.44
CA GLY A 267 -10.07 -4.01 -20.90
C GLY A 267 -10.15 -5.11 -19.85
N PHE A 268 -9.31 -6.14 -19.97
CA PHE A 268 -9.43 -7.38 -19.20
C PHE A 268 -8.24 -7.64 -18.27
N SER A 269 -7.09 -7.00 -18.48
CA SER A 269 -5.94 -7.16 -17.57
C SER A 269 -6.22 -6.49 -16.23
N LYS A 270 -6.18 -7.30 -15.18
CA LYS A 270 -6.46 -6.89 -13.81
C LYS A 270 -5.24 -6.29 -13.14
N GLU A 271 -5.48 -5.54 -12.06
CA GLU A 271 -4.41 -5.13 -11.17
C GLU A 271 -3.66 -6.34 -10.62
N LYS A 272 -2.36 -6.20 -10.42
CA LYS A 272 -1.55 -7.27 -9.86
C LYS A 272 -1.91 -7.42 -8.39
N THR A 273 -2.18 -8.65 -7.97
CA THR A 273 -2.44 -8.99 -6.57
C THR A 273 -1.45 -10.04 -6.07
N ILE A 274 -1.24 -10.07 -4.76
CA ILE A 274 -0.53 -11.14 -4.03
C ILE A 274 -1.48 -11.81 -3.01
N LYS A 275 -1.01 -12.87 -2.33
CA LYS A 275 -1.79 -13.62 -1.33
C LYS A 275 -2.43 -12.68 -0.31
N GLY A 276 -3.74 -12.84 -0.11
CA GLY A 276 -4.57 -11.97 0.74
C GLY A 276 -5.30 -10.85 -0.01
N GLY A 277 -5.32 -10.87 -1.35
CA GLY A 277 -6.02 -9.85 -2.16
C GLY A 277 -5.31 -8.49 -2.16
N ILE A 278 -4.07 -8.44 -1.68
CA ILE A 278 -3.30 -7.20 -1.57
C ILE A 278 -2.97 -6.73 -2.98
N THR A 279 -3.46 -5.54 -3.30
CA THR A 279 -3.21 -4.89 -4.58
C THR A 279 -1.77 -4.34 -4.60
N VAL A 280 -1.01 -4.74 -5.62
CA VAL A 280 0.39 -4.37 -5.76
C VAL A 280 0.47 -2.96 -6.35
N THR A 281 1.21 -2.10 -5.66
CA THR A 281 1.64 -0.79 -6.17
C THR A 281 3.00 -0.91 -6.87
N GLY A 282 3.45 0.14 -7.55
CA GLY A 282 4.80 0.14 -8.14
C GLY A 282 5.89 -0.15 -7.11
N SER A 283 5.79 0.45 -5.92
CA SER A 283 6.73 0.21 -4.82
C SER A 283 6.78 -1.25 -4.38
N LEU A 284 5.60 -1.89 -4.27
CA LEU A 284 5.53 -3.33 -3.94
C LEU A 284 6.10 -4.19 -5.07
N LEU A 285 5.83 -3.85 -6.34
CA LEU A 285 6.39 -4.56 -7.49
C LEU A 285 7.92 -4.52 -7.52
N GLY A 286 8.51 -3.35 -7.21
CA GLY A 286 9.96 -3.19 -7.12
C GLY A 286 10.58 -4.07 -6.02
N ASN A 287 9.94 -4.16 -4.86
CA ASN A 287 10.39 -5.03 -3.77
C ASN A 287 10.19 -6.52 -4.11
N LEU A 288 9.10 -6.90 -4.79
CA LEU A 288 8.90 -8.27 -5.30
C LEU A 288 10.04 -8.69 -6.24
N ALA A 289 10.42 -7.84 -7.18
CA ALA A 289 11.51 -8.12 -8.11
C ALA A 289 12.84 -8.38 -7.37
N VAL A 290 13.16 -7.55 -6.38
CA VAL A 290 14.37 -7.72 -5.54
C VAL A 290 14.33 -9.06 -4.80
N MET A 291 13.22 -9.34 -4.11
CA MET A 291 13.08 -10.56 -3.32
C MET A 291 13.21 -11.83 -4.16
N TYR A 292 12.54 -11.89 -5.33
CA TYR A 292 12.59 -13.07 -6.17
C TYR A 292 13.97 -13.27 -6.80
N VAL A 293 14.62 -12.19 -7.24
CA VAL A 293 16.00 -12.28 -7.77
C VAL A 293 16.99 -12.67 -6.68
N GLU A 294 16.87 -12.15 -5.46
CA GLU A 294 17.71 -12.54 -4.33
C GLU A 294 17.54 -14.02 -3.95
N ALA A 295 16.30 -14.52 -3.93
CA ALA A 295 16.04 -15.94 -3.70
C ALA A 295 16.74 -16.82 -4.75
N ILE A 296 16.62 -16.47 -6.04
CA ILE A 296 17.28 -17.19 -7.13
C ILE A 296 18.80 -17.14 -6.96
N ARG A 297 19.37 -15.97 -6.68
CA ARG A 297 20.81 -15.79 -6.48
C ARG A 297 21.36 -16.57 -5.29
N SER A 298 20.56 -16.78 -4.24
CA SER A 298 20.95 -17.58 -3.08
C SER A 298 20.73 -19.08 -3.28
N GLY A 299 20.36 -19.53 -4.50
CA GLY A 299 20.05 -20.93 -4.81
C GLY A 299 18.71 -21.41 -4.22
N SER A 300 17.89 -20.50 -3.73
CA SER A 300 16.54 -20.77 -3.25
C SER A 300 15.51 -20.53 -4.36
N VAL A 301 14.32 -21.09 -4.15
CA VAL A 301 13.20 -20.94 -5.08
C VAL A 301 12.32 -19.77 -4.62
N PRO A 302 11.88 -18.86 -5.51
CA PRO A 302 10.88 -17.84 -5.20
C PRO A 302 9.66 -18.43 -4.49
N CYS A 303 9.30 -17.83 -3.33
CA CYS A 303 8.17 -18.28 -2.52
C CYS A 303 7.15 -17.15 -2.32
N LEU A 304 5.90 -17.40 -2.71
CA LEU A 304 4.82 -16.40 -2.64
C LEU A 304 4.48 -15.99 -1.20
N GLU A 305 4.41 -16.95 -0.27
CA GLU A 305 4.11 -16.69 1.13
C GLU A 305 5.22 -15.89 1.84
N ASN A 306 6.48 -16.25 1.58
CA ASN A 306 7.63 -15.50 2.11
C ASN A 306 7.66 -14.08 1.55
N ALA A 307 7.27 -13.89 0.28
CA ALA A 307 7.14 -12.58 -0.33
C ALA A 307 6.15 -11.70 0.45
N VAL A 308 4.95 -12.20 0.74
CA VAL A 308 3.95 -11.43 1.52
C VAL A 308 4.47 -11.08 2.91
N ALA A 309 5.10 -12.03 3.61
CA ALA A 309 5.59 -11.81 4.97
C ALA A 309 6.77 -10.81 5.05
N ALA A 310 7.64 -10.77 4.05
CA ALA A 310 8.72 -9.79 4.01
C ALA A 310 8.23 -8.41 3.54
N LEU A 311 7.33 -8.38 2.55
CA LEU A 311 6.75 -7.14 2.07
C LEU A 311 5.93 -6.45 3.15
N SER A 312 5.17 -7.19 3.97
CA SER A 312 4.42 -6.59 5.08
C SER A 312 5.36 -5.87 6.05
N LYS A 313 6.52 -6.46 6.38
CA LYS A 313 7.51 -5.83 7.25
C LYS A 313 8.06 -4.52 6.67
N ILE A 314 8.40 -4.52 5.38
CA ILE A 314 8.95 -3.34 4.69
C ILE A 314 7.90 -2.24 4.57
N GLU A 315 6.71 -2.60 4.10
CA GLU A 315 5.63 -1.64 3.84
C GLU A 315 5.04 -1.10 5.14
N ASN A 316 4.83 -1.94 6.17
CA ASN A 316 4.31 -1.48 7.46
C ASN A 316 5.31 -0.56 8.17
N SER A 317 6.61 -0.84 8.10
CA SER A 317 7.65 0.07 8.61
C SER A 317 7.60 1.42 7.91
N THR A 318 7.51 1.41 6.58
CA THR A 318 7.39 2.64 5.77
C THR A 318 6.09 3.39 6.09
N ALA A 319 4.99 2.67 6.29
CA ALA A 319 3.69 3.23 6.65
C ALA A 319 3.73 3.94 8.00
N VAL A 320 4.44 3.39 9.00
CA VAL A 320 4.66 4.07 10.30
C VAL A 320 5.41 5.37 10.09
N GLU A 321 6.54 5.34 9.38
CA GLU A 321 7.38 6.53 9.19
C GLU A 321 6.62 7.65 8.45
N GLU A 322 5.93 7.32 7.36
CA GLU A 322 5.18 8.33 6.59
C GLU A 322 3.97 8.87 7.34
N SER A 323 3.23 8.02 8.04
CA SER A 323 2.04 8.44 8.80
C SER A 323 2.44 9.29 10.01
N PHE A 324 3.54 8.94 10.67
CA PHE A 324 4.11 9.74 11.75
C PHE A 324 4.65 11.09 11.24
N ALA A 325 5.35 11.10 10.11
CA ALA A 325 5.80 12.34 9.48
C ALA A 325 4.62 13.25 9.08
N LEU A 326 3.54 12.66 8.55
CA LEU A 326 2.30 13.37 8.27
C LEU A 326 1.72 13.99 9.55
N TYR A 327 1.59 13.21 10.62
CA TYR A 327 1.08 13.69 11.91
C TYR A 327 1.89 14.89 12.42
N ARG A 328 3.23 14.76 12.49
CA ARG A 328 4.12 15.84 12.95
C ARG A 328 3.96 17.11 12.13
N ARG A 329 3.90 16.97 10.80
CA ARG A 329 3.74 18.10 9.88
C ARG A 329 2.39 18.79 10.07
N LEU A 330 1.30 18.01 10.19
CA LEU A 330 -0.04 18.56 10.38
C LEU A 330 -0.16 19.27 11.74
N LEU A 331 0.32 18.64 12.81
CA LEU A 331 0.29 19.21 14.16
C LEU A 331 1.10 20.51 14.21
N GLY A 332 2.32 20.51 13.66
CA GLY A 332 3.17 21.71 13.62
C GLY A 332 2.58 22.86 12.80
N LYS A 333 1.79 22.56 11.77
CA LYS A 333 1.14 23.58 10.93
C LYS A 333 -0.16 24.12 11.53
N ARG A 334 -0.94 23.26 12.20
CA ARG A 334 -2.31 23.58 12.66
C ARG A 334 -2.33 24.16 14.08
N VAL A 335 -1.38 23.78 14.94
CA VAL A 335 -1.32 24.27 16.31
C VAL A 335 -0.72 25.66 16.37
N LYS A 336 -1.38 26.58 17.08
CA LYS A 336 -0.84 27.89 17.48
C LYS A 336 -0.74 27.94 18.99
N LEU A 337 0.46 28.16 19.51
CA LEU A 337 0.70 28.21 20.96
C LEU A 337 0.86 29.66 21.46
N PRO A 338 0.41 29.96 22.70
CA PRO A 338 -0.39 29.08 23.54
C PRO A 338 -1.83 29.01 23.02
N THR A 339 -2.49 27.86 23.15
CA THR A 339 -3.93 27.74 22.88
C THR A 339 -4.72 28.36 24.03
N GLU A 340 -5.92 28.88 23.75
CA GLU A 340 -6.76 29.48 24.81
C GLU A 340 -7.26 28.42 25.79
N THR A 341 -7.52 27.22 25.28
CA THR A 341 -8.03 26.08 26.03
C THR A 341 -7.23 24.82 25.70
N GLU A 342 -7.25 23.84 26.59
CA GLU A 342 -6.65 22.53 26.31
C GLU A 342 -7.45 21.81 25.19
N GLU A 343 -8.77 22.01 25.16
CA GLU A 343 -9.68 21.43 24.16
C GLU A 343 -9.33 21.82 22.72
N GLU A 344 -8.86 23.04 22.51
CA GLU A 344 -8.40 23.51 21.19
C GLU A 344 -7.20 22.68 20.71
N LEU A 345 -6.24 22.40 21.59
CA LEU A 345 -5.09 21.55 21.26
C LEU A 345 -5.50 20.10 21.03
N SER A 346 -6.37 19.54 21.88
CA SER A 346 -6.90 18.18 21.73
C SER A 346 -7.67 18.01 20.41
N SER A 347 -8.49 18.99 20.03
CA SER A 347 -9.25 18.92 18.77
C SER A 347 -8.35 18.94 17.54
N VAL A 348 -7.28 19.74 17.56
CA VAL A 348 -6.27 19.73 16.49
C VAL A 348 -5.54 18.38 16.44
N HIS A 349 -5.18 17.83 17.60
CA HIS A 349 -4.58 16.50 17.72
C HIS A 349 -5.47 15.42 17.10
N ASP A 350 -6.75 15.35 17.49
CA ASP A 350 -7.72 14.37 16.98
C ASP A 350 -7.79 14.38 15.45
N GLY A 351 -7.86 15.58 14.85
CA GLY A 351 -7.88 15.73 13.39
C GLY A 351 -6.59 15.26 12.72
N CYS A 352 -5.43 15.57 13.30
CA CYS A 352 -4.13 15.13 12.77
C CYS A 352 -3.94 13.61 12.90
N LEU A 353 -4.35 13.04 14.04
CA LEU A 353 -4.27 11.60 14.31
C LEU A 353 -5.15 10.82 13.33
N LYS A 354 -6.39 11.26 13.11
CA LYS A 354 -7.30 10.64 12.15
C LYS A 354 -6.69 10.55 10.74
N GLU A 355 -6.11 11.64 10.23
CA GLU A 355 -5.47 11.64 8.90
C GLU A 355 -4.24 10.74 8.84
N ALA A 356 -3.42 10.71 9.90
CA ALA A 356 -2.27 9.83 9.99
C ALA A 356 -2.67 8.35 10.02
N LEU A 357 -3.68 7.98 10.82
CA LEU A 357 -4.21 6.62 10.85
C LEU A 357 -4.83 6.20 9.53
N GLN A 358 -5.54 7.10 8.83
CA GLN A 358 -6.06 6.80 7.50
C GLN A 358 -4.95 6.49 6.49
N LEU A 359 -3.83 7.23 6.53
CA LEU A 359 -2.66 6.93 5.69
C LEU A 359 -2.05 5.58 6.07
N PHE A 360 -1.86 5.32 7.36
CA PHE A 360 -1.33 4.05 7.85
C PHE A 360 -2.19 2.87 7.38
N MET A 361 -3.51 2.95 7.61
CA MET A 361 -4.45 1.89 7.22
C MET A 361 -4.49 1.66 5.72
N LYS A 362 -4.31 2.71 4.90
CA LYS A 362 -4.25 2.58 3.44
C LYS A 362 -2.99 1.85 2.97
N ARG A 363 -1.87 1.99 3.66
CA ARG A 363 -0.56 1.47 3.23
C ARG A 363 -0.19 0.14 3.85
N SER A 364 -0.48 -0.04 5.14
CA SER A 364 -0.10 -1.26 5.85
C SER A 364 -0.88 -2.46 5.34
N PHE A 365 -0.39 -3.67 5.59
CA PHE A 365 -1.15 -4.91 5.44
C PHE A 365 -0.47 -6.00 6.26
N LYS A 366 -1.24 -7.00 6.70
CA LYS A 366 -0.72 -8.13 7.49
C LYS A 366 0.16 -7.65 8.66
N ASP A 367 -0.34 -6.68 9.43
CA ASP A 367 0.28 -6.21 10.67
C ASP A 367 -0.06 -7.20 11.80
N GLU A 368 0.66 -8.33 11.80
CA GLU A 368 0.53 -9.37 12.83
C GLU A 368 0.73 -8.76 14.22
N ASP A 369 -0.18 -9.08 15.15
CA ASP A 369 -0.23 -8.57 16.52
C ASP A 369 -0.32 -7.04 16.66
N HIS A 370 -0.71 -6.33 15.58
CA HIS A 370 -0.82 -4.86 15.57
C HIS A 370 0.47 -4.14 15.99
N LYS A 371 1.63 -4.77 15.76
CA LYS A 371 2.93 -4.25 16.21
C LYS A 371 3.23 -2.88 15.63
N TYR A 372 3.06 -2.72 14.32
CA TYR A 372 3.40 -1.47 13.64
C TYR A 372 2.40 -0.37 13.97
N GLN A 373 1.12 -0.71 14.09
CA GLN A 373 0.08 0.20 14.58
C GLN A 373 0.39 0.71 16.00
N THR A 374 0.80 -0.20 16.90
CA THR A 374 1.19 0.16 18.28
C THR A 374 2.37 1.12 18.27
N THR A 375 3.42 0.83 17.48
CA THR A 375 4.58 1.72 17.32
C THR A 375 4.19 3.12 16.84
N LEU A 376 3.25 3.23 15.89
CA LEU A 376 2.75 4.52 15.42
C LEU A 376 2.06 5.28 16.57
N MET A 377 1.18 4.62 17.32
CA MET A 377 0.43 5.23 18.42
C MET A 377 1.34 5.71 19.56
N GLU A 378 2.37 4.94 19.91
CA GLU A 378 3.38 5.32 20.92
C GLU A 378 4.12 6.61 20.50
N ARG A 379 4.61 6.67 19.26
CA ARG A 379 5.31 7.86 18.75
C ARG A 379 4.41 9.10 18.68
N VAL A 380 3.15 8.92 18.25
CA VAL A 380 2.16 10.01 18.24
C VAL A 380 1.93 10.53 19.66
N LYS A 381 1.77 9.62 20.63
CA LYS A 381 1.55 9.96 22.04
C LYS A 381 2.71 10.79 22.59
N GLU A 382 3.95 10.36 22.37
CA GLU A 382 5.14 11.11 22.82
C GLU A 382 5.18 12.54 22.26
N VAL A 383 4.92 12.71 20.96
CA VAL A 383 4.89 14.04 20.32
C VAL A 383 3.75 14.89 20.87
N TYR A 384 2.58 14.29 21.11
CA TYR A 384 1.44 15.00 21.66
C TYR A 384 1.69 15.46 23.10
N GLU A 385 2.21 14.59 23.95
CA GLU A 385 2.58 14.91 25.34
C GLU A 385 3.62 16.04 25.39
N GLY A 386 4.63 15.98 24.52
CA GLY A 386 5.59 17.07 24.36
C GLY A 386 4.94 18.39 23.96
N LYS A 387 3.97 18.36 23.02
CA LYS A 387 3.27 19.57 22.58
C LYS A 387 2.36 20.16 23.67
N CYS A 388 1.74 19.31 24.49
CA CYS A 388 0.99 19.72 25.66
C CYS A 388 1.88 20.40 26.71
N ALA A 389 3.07 19.85 26.96
CA ALA A 389 4.04 20.46 27.87
C ALA A 389 4.51 21.84 27.37
N GLU A 390 4.83 21.94 26.07
CA GLU A 390 5.21 23.21 25.43
C GLU A 390 4.09 24.26 25.54
N ASN A 391 2.83 23.87 25.31
CA ASN A 391 1.69 24.77 25.45
C ASN A 391 1.56 25.33 26.88
N VAL A 392 1.72 24.47 27.88
CA VAL A 392 1.71 24.86 29.30
C VAL A 392 2.83 25.83 29.62
N GLU A 393 4.05 25.57 29.14
CA GLU A 393 5.21 26.42 29.38
C GLU A 393 5.07 27.80 28.74
N ILE A 394 4.69 27.85 27.46
CA ILE A 394 4.46 29.10 26.73
C ILE A 394 3.37 29.93 27.40
N SER A 395 2.27 29.28 27.81
CA SER A 395 1.19 29.96 28.52
C SER A 395 1.68 30.54 29.85
N ARG A 396 2.44 29.77 30.64
CA ARG A 396 3.00 30.25 31.92
C ARG A 396 3.90 31.47 31.73
N ASN A 397 4.84 31.40 30.78
CA ASN A 397 5.79 32.47 30.49
C ASN A 397 5.08 33.75 30.02
N ARG A 398 4.08 33.60 29.14
CA ARG A 398 3.29 34.71 28.65
C ARG A 398 2.46 35.37 29.75
N CYS A 399 1.83 34.58 30.63
CA CYS A 399 1.06 35.11 31.74
C CYS A 399 1.94 35.87 32.74
N ALA A 400 3.11 35.32 33.10
CA ALA A 400 4.07 35.98 33.98
C ALA A 400 4.54 37.32 33.39
N ALA A 401 4.93 37.35 32.12
CA ALA A 401 5.34 38.57 31.43
C ALA A 401 4.22 39.62 31.39
N LEU A 402 2.98 39.19 31.13
CA LEU A 402 1.82 40.08 31.09
C LEU A 402 1.52 40.72 32.45
N LEU A 403 1.57 39.93 33.53
CA LEU A 403 1.34 40.43 34.89
C LEU A 403 2.40 41.45 35.30
N LEU A 404 3.67 41.18 35.03
CA LEU A 404 4.78 42.12 35.28
C LEU A 404 4.63 43.42 34.46
N GLN A 405 4.22 43.30 33.20
CA GLN A 405 3.99 44.46 32.34
C GLN A 405 2.84 45.34 32.89
N LEU A 406 1.72 44.73 33.29
CA LEU A 406 0.58 45.45 33.84
C LEU A 406 0.95 46.16 35.14
N GLU A 407 1.70 45.50 36.03
CA GLU A 407 2.18 46.09 37.28
C GLU A 407 3.05 47.34 37.03
N LYS A 408 3.96 47.25 36.04
CA LYS A 408 4.81 48.37 35.64
C LYS A 408 4.00 49.54 35.08
N VAL A 409 3.03 49.26 34.20
CA VAL A 409 2.14 50.30 33.62
C VAL A 409 1.33 50.99 34.70
N MET A 410 0.87 50.25 35.69
CA MET A 410 0.08 50.77 36.80
C MET A 410 0.91 51.46 37.89
N SER A 411 2.25 51.47 37.77
CA SER A 411 3.16 52.10 38.73
C SER A 411 2.93 51.69 40.19
N MET A 412 2.66 50.39 40.41
CA MET A 412 2.35 49.85 41.73
C MET A 412 3.63 49.73 42.60
N ASP A 413 4.23 50.86 42.99
CA ASP A 413 5.40 50.91 43.88
C ASP A 413 4.95 50.84 45.36
N PRO A 414 5.27 49.76 46.10
CA PRO A 414 4.78 49.58 47.45
C PRO A 414 5.25 50.65 48.44
N GLU A 415 6.52 51.05 48.35
CA GLU A 415 7.15 51.98 49.29
C GLU A 415 6.69 53.41 49.03
N LYS A 416 6.51 53.79 47.76
CA LYS A 416 6.11 55.17 47.40
C LYS A 416 4.60 55.39 47.40
N SER A 417 3.82 54.34 47.11
CA SER A 417 2.40 54.49 46.78
C SER A 417 1.45 54.06 47.89
N TYR A 418 1.82 53.06 48.70
CA TYR A 418 0.87 52.42 49.63
C TYR A 418 1.24 52.52 51.11
N MET A 419 2.47 52.91 51.48
CA MET A 419 2.88 53.11 52.88
C MET A 419 2.46 54.50 53.44
N LYS A 420 1.19 54.88 53.24
CA LYS A 420 0.57 56.12 53.70
C LYS A 420 -0.82 55.84 54.28
N PRO A 421 -1.40 56.72 55.11
CA PRO A 421 -2.75 56.50 55.65
C PRO A 421 -3.79 56.30 54.53
N GLY A 422 -4.54 55.19 54.58
CA GLY A 422 -5.49 54.77 53.53
C GLY A 422 -4.87 54.01 52.34
N GLY A 423 -3.57 53.72 52.39
CA GLY A 423 -2.84 53.06 51.30
C GLY A 423 -3.27 51.60 51.05
N TYR A 424 -3.81 50.90 52.05
CA TYR A 424 -4.31 49.54 51.86
C TYR A 424 -5.54 49.47 50.92
N GLN A 425 -6.47 50.41 51.06
CA GLN A 425 -7.65 50.49 50.18
C GLN A 425 -7.26 50.80 48.74
N ARG A 426 -6.28 51.71 48.56
CA ARG A 426 -5.73 52.04 47.25
C ARG A 426 -5.03 50.83 46.61
N PHE A 427 -4.20 50.12 47.37
CA PHE A 427 -3.56 48.88 46.92
C PHE A 427 -4.57 47.85 46.42
N LYS A 428 -5.67 47.63 47.16
CA LYS A 428 -6.75 46.73 46.73
C LYS A 428 -7.44 47.21 45.46
N ALA A 429 -7.73 48.50 45.34
CA ALA A 429 -8.36 49.06 44.15
C ALA A 429 -7.47 48.86 42.90
N ASP A 430 -6.18 49.14 43.02
CA ASP A 430 -5.21 48.97 41.94
C ASP A 430 -5.05 47.48 41.59
N LEU A 431 -4.98 46.59 42.58
CA LEU A 431 -4.95 45.14 42.36
C LEU A 431 -6.19 44.63 41.61
N ASN A 432 -7.38 45.13 41.96
CA ASN A 432 -8.63 44.79 41.27
C ASN A 432 -8.66 45.27 39.82
N VAL A 433 -8.13 46.47 39.55
CA VAL A 433 -7.99 46.98 38.18
C VAL A 433 -7.01 46.12 37.38
N LEU A 434 -5.87 45.73 37.97
CA LEU A 434 -4.89 44.85 37.33
C LEU A 434 -5.52 43.50 36.97
N VAL A 435 -6.27 42.89 37.88
CA VAL A 435 -6.98 41.62 37.64
C VAL A 435 -7.95 41.76 36.46
N LYS A 436 -8.72 42.84 36.37
CA LYS A 436 -9.63 43.10 35.25
C LYS A 436 -8.87 43.26 33.93
N LEU A 437 -7.80 44.04 33.94
CA LEU A 437 -6.96 44.25 32.74
C LEU A 437 -6.33 42.94 32.28
N TYR A 438 -5.82 42.13 33.21
CA TYR A 438 -5.27 40.81 32.90
C TYR A 438 -6.33 39.88 32.30
N LYS A 439 -7.52 39.80 32.90
CA LYS A 439 -8.62 38.95 32.40
C LYS A 439 -9.10 39.33 31.00
N ASN A 440 -8.99 40.60 30.63
CA ASN A 440 -9.38 41.10 29.32
C ASN A 440 -8.32 40.90 28.22
N LYS A 441 -7.14 40.36 28.54
CA LYS A 441 -6.10 40.10 27.54
C LYS A 441 -6.31 38.76 26.83
N PRO A 442 -6.22 38.71 25.50
CA PRO A 442 -6.32 37.47 24.74
C PRO A 442 -5.01 36.68 24.76
N ALA A 443 -5.12 35.40 24.40
CA ALA A 443 -4.06 34.42 24.21
C ALA A 443 -3.17 34.25 25.44
N ARG A 444 -3.77 34.28 26.63
CA ARG A 444 -3.07 33.97 27.89
C ARG A 444 -2.77 32.48 27.99
N GLY A 445 -3.71 31.69 27.48
CA GLY A 445 -3.66 30.25 27.39
C GLY A 445 -3.94 29.52 28.69
N VAL A 446 -3.68 28.22 28.66
CA VAL A 446 -4.16 27.24 29.65
C VAL A 446 -3.71 27.49 31.10
N LYS A 447 -2.65 28.28 31.33
CA LYS A 447 -2.13 28.64 32.66
C LYS A 447 -2.57 30.02 33.16
N ALA A 448 -3.53 30.66 32.49
CA ALA A 448 -3.99 32.01 32.84
C ALA A 448 -4.46 32.15 34.29
N GLU A 449 -5.32 31.24 34.76
CA GLU A 449 -5.89 31.31 36.11
C GLU A 449 -4.86 30.87 37.17
N GLU A 450 -4.04 29.86 36.89
CA GLU A 450 -2.96 29.43 37.78
C GLU A 450 -1.94 30.56 38.01
N ALA A 451 -1.47 31.20 36.94
CA ALA A 451 -0.51 32.30 37.02
C ALA A 451 -1.09 33.49 37.81
N LEU A 452 -2.36 33.83 37.59
CA LEU A 452 -3.04 34.88 38.35
C LEU A 452 -3.15 34.54 39.83
N ARG A 453 -3.51 33.30 40.18
CA ARG A 453 -3.57 32.86 41.59
C ARG A 453 -2.21 32.96 42.27
N THR A 454 -1.15 32.52 41.61
CA THR A 454 0.22 32.61 42.14
C THR A 454 0.62 34.07 42.39
N TYR A 455 0.36 34.94 41.41
CA TYR A 455 0.60 36.38 41.54
C TYR A 455 -0.19 37.01 42.70
N LEU A 456 -1.49 36.73 42.80
CA LEU A 456 -2.33 37.25 43.88
C LEU A 456 -1.88 36.73 45.25
N LYS A 457 -1.38 35.50 45.35
CA LYS A 457 -0.83 34.96 46.60
C LYS A 457 0.38 35.78 47.06
N GLU A 458 1.29 36.10 46.16
CA GLU A 458 2.46 36.96 46.45
C GLU A 458 2.03 38.38 46.82
N LYS A 459 1.14 38.99 46.05
CA LYS A 459 0.63 40.35 46.32
C LYS A 459 -0.17 40.43 47.61
N ASN A 460 -0.91 39.38 47.98
CA ASN A 460 -1.61 39.34 49.26
C ASN A 460 -0.66 39.22 50.45
N GLN A 461 0.52 38.60 50.29
CA GLN A 461 1.56 38.66 51.33
C GLN A 461 2.08 40.09 51.49
N LEU A 462 2.37 40.78 50.39
CA LEU A 462 2.72 42.21 50.42
C LEU A 462 1.63 43.07 51.07
N GLY A 463 0.37 42.82 50.72
CA GLY A 463 -0.81 43.50 51.26
C GLY A 463 -0.92 43.40 52.78
N LYS A 464 -0.48 42.29 53.41
CA LYS A 464 -0.44 42.17 54.87
C LYS A 464 0.51 43.17 55.52
N PHE A 465 1.67 43.42 54.91
CA PHE A 465 2.61 44.41 55.43
C PHE A 465 2.03 45.83 55.31
N ILE A 466 1.39 46.14 54.19
CA ILE A 466 0.68 47.41 53.98
C ILE A 466 -0.44 47.59 55.01
N LEU A 467 -1.26 46.54 55.23
CA LEU A 467 -2.36 46.54 56.19
C LEU A 467 -1.90 46.85 57.62
N THR A 468 -0.78 46.26 58.05
CA THR A 468 -0.19 46.50 59.38
C THR A 468 0.35 47.93 59.51
N ALA A 469 0.95 48.48 58.45
CA ALA A 469 1.53 49.81 58.43
C ALA A 469 0.48 50.95 58.35
N ASP A 470 -0.73 50.67 57.85
CA ASP A 470 -1.79 51.66 57.67
C ASP A 470 -2.46 52.03 59.01
N ARG A 471 -2.24 53.27 59.46
CA ARG A 471 -2.74 53.82 60.74
C ARG A 471 -4.21 54.28 60.70
N ASN A 472 -4.86 54.27 59.51
CA ASN A 472 -6.25 54.72 59.34
C ASN A 472 -7.32 53.62 59.52
N LEU A 473 -6.93 52.38 59.84
CA LEU A 473 -7.85 51.24 59.91
C LEU A 473 -8.17 50.87 61.37
N SER A 474 -9.45 50.68 61.67
CA SER A 474 -9.89 50.20 62.98
C SER A 474 -9.54 48.72 63.19
N GLU A 475 -9.42 48.28 64.45
CA GLU A 475 -9.20 46.86 64.76
C GLU A 475 -10.30 45.95 64.19
N GLN A 476 -11.55 46.44 64.14
CA GLN A 476 -12.67 45.71 63.53
C GLN A 476 -12.49 45.54 62.02
N GLN A 477 -12.04 46.58 61.30
CA GLN A 477 -11.75 46.48 59.87
C GLN A 477 -10.61 45.50 59.59
N ARG A 478 -9.56 45.49 60.41
CA ARG A 478 -8.44 44.55 60.27
C ARG A 478 -8.90 43.09 60.44
N ARG A 479 -9.75 42.81 61.43
CA ARG A 479 -10.31 41.45 61.65
C ARG A 479 -11.21 41.00 60.50
N LEU A 480 -12.06 41.88 59.98
CA LEU A 480 -12.92 41.59 58.82
C LEU A 480 -12.06 41.21 57.59
N GLU A 481 -10.97 41.94 57.39
CA GLU A 481 -10.04 41.73 56.28
C GLU A 481 -9.26 40.41 56.40
N GLU A 482 -8.86 40.02 57.60
CA GLU A 482 -8.24 38.72 57.85
C GLU A 482 -9.20 37.56 57.59
N GLN A 483 -10.47 37.69 57.99
CA GLN A 483 -11.50 36.68 57.71
C GLN A 483 -11.77 36.55 56.20
N GLN A 484 -11.91 37.67 55.49
CA GLN A 484 -12.07 37.66 54.03
C GLN A 484 -10.88 37.00 53.33
N ALA A 485 -9.65 37.32 53.75
CA ALA A 485 -8.44 36.70 53.20
C ALA A 485 -8.37 35.19 53.47
N GLN A 486 -8.93 34.71 54.57
CA GLN A 486 -8.98 33.28 54.88
C GLN A 486 -9.97 32.54 53.97
N VAL A 487 -11.17 33.09 53.79
CA VAL A 487 -12.18 32.55 52.85
C VAL A 487 -11.64 32.52 51.42
N GLU A 488 -10.97 33.58 50.97
CA GLU A 488 -10.34 33.62 49.64
C GLU A 488 -9.26 32.54 49.46
N ARG A 489 -8.45 32.27 50.49
CA ARG A 489 -7.42 31.21 50.45
C ARG A 489 -8.02 29.82 50.30
N GLU A 490 -9.10 29.55 51.03
CA GLU A 490 -9.81 28.26 50.94
C GLU A 490 -10.46 28.10 49.56
N SER A 491 -11.11 29.16 49.05
CA SER A 491 -11.66 29.18 47.69
C SER A 491 -10.57 28.97 46.62
N GLN A 492 -9.38 29.55 46.79
CA GLN A 492 -8.25 29.38 45.86
C GLN A 492 -7.72 27.94 45.88
N ARG A 493 -7.60 27.32 47.06
CA ARG A 493 -7.19 25.92 47.19
C ARG A 493 -8.19 24.97 46.50
N ALA A 494 -9.48 25.18 46.73
CA ALA A 494 -10.54 24.40 46.09
C ALA A 494 -10.51 24.57 44.56
N ALA A 495 -10.31 25.80 44.06
CA ALA A 495 -10.19 26.06 42.62
C ALA A 495 -8.97 25.39 41.99
N ALA A 496 -7.82 25.39 42.67
CA ALA A 496 -6.60 24.73 42.19
C ALA A 496 -6.74 23.20 42.14
N ALA A 497 -7.34 22.60 43.17
CA ALA A 497 -7.62 21.16 43.18
C ALA A 497 -8.56 20.75 42.04
N LYS A 498 -9.63 21.53 41.82
CA LYS A 498 -10.59 21.29 40.73
C LYS A 498 -9.96 21.39 39.34
N GLU A 499 -8.99 22.28 39.16
CA GLU A 499 -8.27 22.44 37.90
C GLU A 499 -7.32 21.27 37.63
N GLN A 500 -6.58 20.81 38.65
CA GLN A 500 -5.74 19.61 38.54
C GLN A 500 -6.57 18.37 38.19
N GLN A 501 -7.72 18.19 38.84
CA GLN A 501 -8.64 17.10 38.53
C GLN A 501 -9.13 17.17 37.07
N ARG A 502 -9.57 18.35 36.61
CA ARG A 502 -10.00 18.55 35.22
C ARG A 502 -8.88 18.25 34.21
N ALA A 503 -7.65 18.64 34.51
CA ALA A 503 -6.51 18.35 33.64
C ALA A 503 -6.23 16.85 33.52
N LEU A 504 -6.35 16.09 34.63
CA LEU A 504 -6.21 14.63 34.63
C LEU A 504 -7.36 13.95 33.86
N GLU A 505 -8.61 14.33 34.12
CA GLU A 505 -9.78 13.82 33.41
C GLU A 505 -9.69 14.07 31.90
N ARG A 506 -9.19 15.24 31.49
CA ARG A 506 -8.97 15.55 30.06
C ARG A 506 -7.92 14.67 29.42
N ARG A 507 -6.77 14.45 30.08
CA ARG A 507 -5.74 13.54 29.56
C ARG A 507 -6.26 12.13 29.36
N MET A 508 -7.08 11.65 30.30
CA MET A 508 -7.76 10.36 30.17
C MET A 508 -8.71 10.35 28.96
N ASN A 509 -9.51 11.40 28.78
CA ASN A 509 -10.43 11.53 27.66
C ASN A 509 -9.72 11.62 26.30
N ASP A 510 -8.59 12.31 26.20
CA ASP A 510 -7.78 12.38 24.97
C ASP A 510 -7.20 11.02 24.59
N MET A 511 -6.72 10.27 25.59
CA MET A 511 -6.22 8.92 25.40
C MET A 511 -7.33 7.98 24.92
N GLU A 512 -8.51 8.07 25.53
CA GLU A 512 -9.68 7.28 25.15
C GLU A 512 -10.16 7.62 23.73
N ARG A 513 -10.23 8.91 23.36
CA ARG A 513 -10.56 9.33 21.99
C ARG A 513 -9.56 8.81 20.96
N SER A 514 -8.27 8.89 21.28
CA SER A 514 -7.20 8.38 20.42
C SER A 514 -7.32 6.88 20.21
N ARG A 515 -7.63 6.14 21.28
CA ARG A 515 -7.88 4.69 21.24
C ARG A 515 -9.10 4.36 20.39
N GLN A 516 -10.22 5.04 20.61
CA GLN A 516 -11.45 4.83 19.86
C GLN A 516 -11.29 5.13 18.36
N GLU A 517 -10.58 6.20 18.00
CA GLU A 517 -10.28 6.50 16.59
C GLU A 517 -9.42 5.40 15.97
N ASN A 518 -8.41 4.92 16.69
CA ASN A 518 -7.54 3.83 16.25
C ASN A 518 -8.33 2.53 16.01
N GLU A 519 -9.19 2.13 16.97
CA GLU A 519 -10.07 0.98 16.83
C GLU A 519 -11.06 1.14 15.68
N ARG A 520 -11.61 2.34 15.49
CA ARG A 520 -12.53 2.63 14.38
C ARG A 520 -11.85 2.45 13.02
N GLN A 521 -10.66 3.03 12.83
CA GLN A 521 -9.92 2.90 11.58
C GLN A 521 -9.50 1.45 11.31
N LEU A 522 -9.13 0.72 12.37
CA LEU A 522 -8.79 -0.70 12.28
C LEU A 522 -10.00 -1.54 11.84
N ARG A 523 -11.18 -1.34 12.46
CA ARG A 523 -12.42 -2.04 12.07
C ARG A 523 -12.80 -1.76 10.62
N LEU A 524 -12.72 -0.50 10.18
CA LEU A 524 -13.00 -0.12 8.80
C LEU A 524 -12.04 -0.80 7.81
N LYS A 525 -10.76 -0.94 8.18
CA LYS A 525 -9.78 -1.64 7.37
C LYS A 525 -10.06 -3.14 7.32
N MET A 526 -10.25 -3.79 8.47
CA MET A 526 -10.53 -5.22 8.55
C MET A 526 -11.76 -5.60 7.71
N GLU A 527 -12.80 -4.77 7.73
CA GLU A 527 -14.00 -5.02 6.91
C GLU A 527 -13.71 -4.91 5.41
N ARG A 528 -12.92 -3.92 4.97
CA ARG A 528 -12.49 -3.80 3.57
C ARG A 528 -11.65 -4.99 3.13
N ASP A 529 -10.68 -5.38 3.95
CA ASP A 529 -9.79 -6.52 3.67
C ASP A 529 -10.60 -7.82 3.61
N ARG A 530 -11.61 -7.98 4.49
CA ARG A 530 -12.54 -9.11 4.49
C ARG A 530 -13.38 -9.17 3.21
N ILE A 531 -13.93 -8.03 2.77
CA ILE A 531 -14.71 -7.95 1.52
C ILE A 531 -13.82 -8.33 0.33
N ALA A 532 -12.63 -7.75 0.22
CA ALA A 532 -11.70 -8.04 -0.87
C ALA A 532 -11.26 -9.51 -0.90
N ALA A 533 -10.97 -10.10 0.26
CA ALA A 533 -10.65 -11.53 0.36
C ALA A 533 -11.83 -12.41 -0.07
N ASN A 534 -13.06 -12.07 0.31
CA ASN A 534 -14.25 -12.81 -0.07
C ASN A 534 -14.54 -12.73 -1.58
N GLU A 535 -14.36 -11.57 -2.20
CA GLU A 535 -14.51 -11.40 -3.65
C GLU A 535 -13.51 -12.27 -4.43
N GLU A 536 -12.25 -12.31 -4.00
CA GLU A 536 -11.22 -13.15 -4.62
C GLU A 536 -11.53 -14.64 -4.42
N ASN A 537 -11.95 -15.02 -3.21
CA ASN A 537 -12.38 -16.39 -2.90
C ASN A 537 -13.54 -16.84 -3.79
N GLN A 538 -14.56 -15.99 -3.94
CA GLN A 538 -15.73 -16.27 -4.76
C GLN A 538 -15.34 -16.41 -6.23
N ARG A 539 -14.46 -15.53 -6.73
CA ARG A 539 -13.97 -15.59 -8.11
C ARG A 539 -13.31 -16.94 -8.43
N VAL A 540 -12.47 -17.44 -7.54
CA VAL A 540 -11.78 -18.72 -7.75
C VAL A 540 -12.77 -19.89 -7.73
N ILE A 541 -13.77 -19.84 -6.85
CA ILE A 541 -14.86 -20.82 -6.81
C ILE A 541 -15.64 -20.80 -8.13
N ASP A 542 -16.04 -19.63 -8.60
CA ASP A 542 -16.82 -19.47 -9.84
C ASP A 542 -16.07 -20.02 -11.05
N GLN A 543 -14.76 -19.79 -11.11
CA GLN A 543 -13.90 -20.31 -12.16
C GLN A 543 -13.84 -21.84 -12.16
N LYS A 544 -13.71 -22.45 -10.98
CA LYS A 544 -13.73 -23.92 -10.85
C LYS A 544 -15.11 -24.50 -11.19
N LEU A 545 -16.19 -23.82 -10.79
CA LEU A 545 -17.56 -24.22 -11.17
C LEU A 545 -17.77 -24.17 -12.68
N ARG A 546 -17.21 -23.18 -13.39
CA ARG A 546 -17.24 -23.13 -14.86
C ARG A 546 -16.49 -24.31 -15.48
N LYS A 547 -15.28 -24.62 -14.99
CA LYS A 547 -14.50 -25.78 -15.47
C LYS A 547 -15.22 -27.10 -15.20
N GLN A 548 -15.85 -27.25 -14.04
CA GLN A 548 -16.66 -28.41 -13.69
C GLN A 548 -17.84 -28.59 -14.64
N ARG A 549 -18.61 -27.52 -14.92
CA ARG A 549 -19.72 -27.57 -15.89
C ARG A 549 -19.25 -27.99 -17.28
N ALA A 550 -18.14 -27.41 -17.75
CA ALA A 550 -17.57 -27.76 -19.05
C ALA A 550 -17.09 -29.23 -19.12
N LEU A 551 -16.63 -29.82 -18.01
CA LEU A 551 -16.29 -31.25 -17.94
C LEU A 551 -17.55 -32.12 -18.02
N LEU A 552 -18.61 -31.76 -17.30
CA LEU A 552 -19.89 -32.47 -17.32
C LEU A 552 -20.55 -32.45 -18.71
N GLU A 553 -20.57 -31.29 -19.37
CA GLU A 553 -21.11 -31.13 -20.72
C GLU A 553 -20.39 -32.02 -21.75
N LYS A 554 -19.11 -32.29 -21.53
CA LYS A 554 -18.27 -33.15 -22.38
C LYS A 554 -18.30 -34.64 -21.99
N GLY A 555 -19.04 -35.00 -20.93
CA GLY A 555 -19.16 -36.39 -20.46
C GLY A 555 -18.05 -36.88 -19.52
N TYR A 556 -17.11 -36.03 -19.12
CA TYR A 556 -16.01 -36.34 -18.19
C TYR A 556 -16.49 -36.33 -16.73
N ARG A 557 -17.26 -37.36 -16.34
CA ARG A 557 -17.96 -37.41 -15.03
C ARG A 557 -17.01 -37.59 -13.85
N GLU A 558 -15.94 -38.36 -13.99
CA GLU A 558 -14.98 -38.61 -12.91
C GLU A 558 -14.17 -37.36 -12.58
N GLU A 559 -13.65 -36.67 -13.59
CA GLU A 559 -12.90 -35.42 -13.45
C GLU A 559 -13.79 -34.30 -12.89
N ALA A 560 -15.07 -34.25 -13.30
CA ALA A 560 -16.04 -33.33 -12.73
C ALA A 560 -16.34 -33.63 -11.25
N ALA A 561 -16.37 -34.90 -10.84
CA ALA A 561 -16.52 -35.30 -9.46
C ALA A 561 -15.29 -34.94 -8.61
N GLN A 562 -14.07 -35.17 -9.14
CA GLN A 562 -12.83 -34.72 -8.51
C GLN A 562 -12.81 -33.19 -8.35
N MET A 563 -13.23 -32.44 -9.37
CA MET A 563 -13.35 -30.99 -9.29
C MET A 563 -14.36 -30.55 -8.21
N ASN A 564 -15.46 -31.29 -8.04
CA ASN A 564 -16.45 -31.02 -6.99
C ASN A 564 -15.85 -31.14 -5.59
N THR A 565 -15.08 -32.21 -5.36
CA THR A 565 -14.38 -32.44 -4.09
C THR A 565 -13.41 -31.29 -3.79
N LYS A 566 -12.67 -30.82 -4.80
CA LYS A 566 -11.80 -29.63 -4.67
C LYS A 566 -12.59 -28.38 -4.31
N ILE A 567 -13.72 -28.12 -4.97
CA ILE A 567 -14.59 -26.96 -4.65
C ILE A 567 -15.13 -27.04 -3.21
N ARG A 568 -15.49 -28.24 -2.73
CA ARG A 568 -15.95 -28.43 -1.33
C ARG A 568 -14.83 -28.16 -0.33
N HIS A 569 -13.63 -28.70 -0.57
CA HIS A 569 -12.46 -28.43 0.27
C HIS A 569 -12.20 -26.93 0.39
N LEU A 570 -12.29 -26.23 -0.73
CA LEU A 570 -12.07 -24.78 -0.80
C LEU A 570 -13.06 -23.98 0.02
N ARG A 571 -14.33 -24.32 -0.07
CA ARG A 571 -15.36 -23.68 0.76
C ARG A 571 -15.10 -23.90 2.24
N ASN A 572 -14.62 -25.08 2.62
CA ASN A 572 -14.27 -25.38 4.01
C ASN A 572 -13.05 -24.59 4.48
N GLU A 573 -11.98 -24.50 3.67
CA GLU A 573 -10.80 -23.67 3.98
C GLU A 573 -11.18 -22.20 4.15
N ILE A 574 -12.01 -21.66 3.23
CA ILE A 574 -12.49 -20.28 3.30
C ILE A 574 -13.33 -20.05 4.57
N SER A 575 -14.20 -20.99 4.93
CA SER A 575 -14.99 -20.92 6.17
C SER A 575 -14.08 -20.89 7.40
N TYR A 576 -13.07 -21.77 7.42
CA TYR A 576 -12.10 -21.85 8.52
C TYR A 576 -11.26 -20.58 8.65
N GLU A 577 -10.75 -20.03 7.54
CA GLU A 577 -10.02 -18.75 7.52
C GLU A 577 -10.90 -17.59 8.01
N GLN A 578 -12.19 -17.59 7.66
CA GLN A 578 -13.14 -16.58 8.13
C GLN A 578 -13.42 -16.69 9.63
N GLU A 579 -13.55 -17.91 10.17
CA GLU A 579 -13.76 -18.16 11.60
C GLU A 579 -12.54 -17.76 12.44
N GLN A 580 -11.32 -18.06 11.98
CA GLN A 580 -10.09 -17.64 12.66
C GLN A 580 -9.92 -16.11 12.67
N ASN A 581 -10.25 -15.44 11.57
CA ASN A 581 -10.22 -13.99 11.50
C ASN A 581 -11.33 -13.32 12.34
N GLN A 582 -12.44 -14.01 12.62
CA GLN A 582 -13.46 -13.55 13.57
C GLN A 582 -13.05 -13.77 15.04
N GLY A 583 -12.29 -14.82 15.34
CA GLY A 583 -11.76 -15.07 16.69
C GLY A 583 -10.87 -13.94 17.21
N GLY A 584 -10.07 -13.30 16.33
CA GLY A 584 -9.27 -12.12 16.67
C GLY A 584 -10.09 -10.86 16.96
N ILE A 585 -11.35 -10.78 16.48
CA ILE A 585 -12.27 -9.67 16.75
C ILE A 585 -12.76 -9.71 18.21
N CYS A 586 -12.85 -10.90 18.82
CA CYS A 586 -13.31 -11.08 20.19
C CYS A 586 -12.25 -10.76 21.26
N VAL A 587 -10.97 -10.63 20.87
CA VAL A 587 -9.86 -10.32 21.81
C VAL A 587 -9.68 -8.81 22.01
N LEU A 588 -10.39 -7.99 21.22
CA LEU A 588 -10.36 -6.52 21.28
C LEU A 588 -11.51 -5.91 22.10
N SER A 589 -12.34 -6.73 22.76
CA SER A 589 -13.40 -6.29 23.68
C SER A 589 -12.92 -6.20 25.12
#